data_AF-A0A3D2R683-F1
#
_entry.id   AF-A0A3D2R683-F1
#
_cell.length_a   1.000
_cell.length_b   1.000
_cell.length_c   1.000
_cell.angle_alpha   90.00
_cell.angle_beta   90.00
_cell.angle_gamma   90.00
#
_symmetry.space_group_name_H-M   'P 1'
#
loop_
_entity.id
_entity.type
_entity.pdbx_description
1 polymer ?
#
loop_
_entity_poly.entity_id
_entity_poly.type
_entity_poly.pdbx_seq_one_letter_code
_entity_poly.pdbx_strand_id
1 'polypeptide(L)'
;MNEFELFFVLGHKHVLDLEAYDHVLFLAALTLSYDLGQWKRLLGLVTLFTLGHTASIVATFYGHIQAPAVLIELLIPITIITAALHNIGRRLRGKAQGSIGLLFAVALIFGVVHGFGFGRYFIQIAQDTGVGSFFAFAMGIEWAQLVVVFGVLLLSLIAQYLMRINRNDWILVMSGIIIGLTLPMLLERI
;
A
#
# COMPACT_ATOMS: atom_id res chain seq x y z
N MET A 1 -23.23 15.64 -4.46
CA MET A 1 -22.06 15.18 -3.68
C MET A 1 -21.28 16.43 -3.29
N ASN A 2 -21.00 16.62 -2.01
CA ASN A 2 -20.18 17.75 -1.57
C ASN A 2 -18.68 17.50 -1.87
N GLU A 3 -17.84 18.52 -1.72
CA GLU A 3 -16.39 18.41 -2.00
C GLU A 3 -15.73 17.30 -1.18
N PHE A 4 -16.04 17.21 0.12
CA PHE A 4 -15.49 16.17 0.99
C PHE A 4 -15.84 14.75 0.49
N GLU A 5 -17.12 14.50 0.19
CA GLU A 5 -17.58 13.22 -0.34
C GLU A 5 -16.90 12.87 -1.65
N LEU A 6 -16.71 13.85 -2.55
CA LEU A 6 -16.02 13.65 -3.82
C LEU A 6 -14.59 13.16 -3.61
N PHE A 7 -13.81 13.84 -2.76
CA PHE A 7 -12.41 13.47 -2.53
C PHE A 7 -12.27 12.21 -1.69
N PHE A 8 -13.18 11.96 -0.74
CA PHE A 8 -13.24 10.68 -0.03
C PHE A 8 -13.50 9.52 -1.01
N VAL A 9 -14.46 9.70 -1.93
CA VAL A 9 -14.77 8.75 -3.01
C VAL A 9 -13.68 8.69 -4.09
N LEU A 10 -12.81 9.69 -4.18
CA LEU A 10 -11.64 9.60 -5.03
C LEU A 10 -10.54 8.76 -4.35
N GLY A 11 -10.30 9.01 -3.06
CA GLY A 11 -9.30 8.30 -2.26
C GLY A 11 -9.58 6.81 -2.15
N HIS A 12 -10.84 6.43 -1.89
CA HIS A 12 -11.17 5.01 -1.75
C HIS A 12 -11.05 4.22 -3.07
N LYS A 13 -11.30 4.88 -4.21
CA LYS A 13 -11.28 4.28 -5.56
C LYS A 13 -9.85 4.16 -6.05
N HIS A 14 -9.02 5.13 -5.69
CA HIS A 14 -7.59 5.07 -5.97
C HIS A 14 -6.93 3.81 -5.36
N VAL A 15 -7.31 3.45 -4.13
CA VAL A 15 -6.73 2.27 -3.44
C VAL A 15 -7.38 0.95 -3.88
N LEU A 16 -8.69 0.96 -4.17
CA LEU A 16 -9.47 -0.24 -4.52
C LEU A 16 -9.66 -0.41 -6.04
N ASP A 17 -8.84 0.25 -6.85
CA ASP A 17 -8.90 0.11 -8.29
C ASP A 17 -8.47 -1.30 -8.70
N LEU A 18 -9.34 -2.00 -9.42
CA LEU A 18 -9.05 -3.35 -9.92
C LEU A 18 -8.15 -3.32 -11.16
N GLU A 19 -8.14 -2.21 -11.90
CA GLU A 19 -7.26 -2.02 -13.05
C GLU A 19 -5.83 -1.65 -12.61
N ALA A 20 -5.70 -1.05 -11.42
CA ALA A 20 -4.43 -0.65 -10.79
C ALA A 20 -4.32 -1.21 -9.36
N TYR A 21 -4.17 -2.53 -9.24
CA TYR A 21 -4.23 -3.28 -7.99
C TYR A 21 -2.92 -3.28 -7.16
N ASP A 22 -2.00 -2.34 -7.42
CA ASP A 22 -0.69 -2.23 -6.77
C ASP A 22 -0.78 -1.96 -5.26
N HIS A 23 -1.68 -1.07 -4.85
CA HIS A 23 -1.99 -0.80 -3.45
C HIS A 23 -2.46 -2.06 -2.74
N VAL A 24 -3.36 -2.82 -3.35
CA VAL A 24 -3.92 -4.04 -2.78
C VAL A 24 -2.81 -5.08 -2.59
N LEU A 25 -1.94 -5.28 -3.57
CA LEU A 25 -0.79 -6.18 -3.45
C LEU A 25 0.19 -5.73 -2.36
N PHE A 26 0.50 -4.44 -2.32
CA PHE A 26 1.39 -3.89 -1.32
C PHE A 26 0.86 -4.09 0.10
N LEU A 27 -0.42 -3.76 0.32
CA LEU A 27 -1.09 -3.90 1.62
C LEU A 27 -1.23 -5.37 2.01
N ALA A 28 -1.50 -6.26 1.05
CA ALA A 28 -1.46 -7.69 1.30
C ALA A 28 -0.06 -8.14 1.75
N ALA A 29 1.00 -7.74 1.04
CA ALA A 29 2.38 -8.05 1.42
C ALA A 29 2.73 -7.53 2.82
N LEU A 30 2.35 -6.29 3.15
CA LEU A 30 2.56 -5.73 4.48
C LEU A 30 1.80 -6.51 5.56
N THR A 31 0.58 -6.97 5.28
CA THR A 31 -0.32 -7.51 6.30
C THR A 31 -0.08 -8.99 6.61
N LEU A 32 0.31 -9.80 5.63
CA LEU A 32 0.43 -11.27 5.75
C LEU A 32 1.24 -11.75 6.96
N SER A 33 2.28 -11.00 7.34
CA SER A 33 3.17 -11.34 8.45
C SER A 33 2.61 -11.03 9.85
N TYR A 34 1.45 -10.39 9.93
CA TYR A 34 0.82 -9.91 11.16
C TYR A 34 -0.42 -10.74 11.53
N ASP A 35 -0.96 -10.47 12.71
CA ASP A 35 -2.21 -11.03 13.22
C ASP A 35 -3.04 -9.92 13.89
N LEU A 36 -4.26 -10.25 14.30
CA LEU A 36 -5.18 -9.30 14.96
C LEU A 36 -4.61 -8.71 16.26
N GLY A 37 -3.74 -9.44 16.97
CA GLY A 37 -3.07 -8.94 18.17
C GLY A 37 -2.09 -7.80 17.89
N GLN A 38 -1.66 -7.66 16.64
CA GLN A 38 -0.70 -6.65 16.19
C GLN A 38 -1.36 -5.49 15.44
N TRP A 39 -2.67 -5.29 15.58
CA TRP A 39 -3.43 -4.27 14.84
C TRP A 39 -2.86 -2.84 14.96
N LYS A 40 -2.31 -2.46 16.12
CA LYS A 40 -1.67 -1.13 16.30
C LYS A 40 -0.48 -0.93 15.37
N ARG A 41 0.28 -2.00 15.09
CA ARG A 41 1.41 -1.96 14.16
C ARG A 41 0.93 -1.84 12.72
N LEU A 42 -0.13 -2.57 12.36
CA LEU A 42 -0.75 -2.47 11.04
C LEU A 42 -1.32 -1.08 10.79
N LEU A 43 -2.02 -0.51 11.77
CA LEU A 43 -2.51 0.87 11.70
C LEU A 43 -1.35 1.84 11.50
N GLY A 44 -0.27 1.73 12.28
CA GLY A 44 0.91 2.57 12.10
C GLY A 44 1.56 2.46 10.71
N LEU A 45 1.60 1.28 10.09
CA LEU A 45 2.10 1.09 8.73
C LEU A 45 1.19 1.75 7.69
N VAL A 46 -0.13 1.53 7.81
CA VAL A 46 -1.14 2.12 6.92
C VAL A 46 -1.15 3.65 7.04
N THR A 47 -1.16 4.19 8.26
CA THR A 47 -1.11 5.64 8.46
C THR A 47 0.19 6.23 7.92
N LEU A 48 1.35 5.58 8.11
CA LEU A 48 2.62 6.08 7.58
C LEU A 48 2.65 6.09 6.05
N PHE A 49 2.07 5.08 5.42
CA PHE A 49 1.80 5.07 3.98
C PHE A 49 0.97 6.30 3.59
N THR A 50 -0.17 6.53 4.24
CA THR A 50 -1.09 7.63 3.91
C THR A 50 -0.41 8.98 4.06
N LEU A 51 0.39 9.15 5.11
CA LEU A 51 1.16 10.36 5.34
C LEU A 51 2.19 10.60 4.23
N GLY A 52 2.97 9.58 3.84
CA GLY A 52 3.92 9.70 2.72
C GLY A 52 3.25 10.04 1.39
N HIS A 53 2.11 9.39 1.14
CA HIS A 53 1.30 9.60 -0.05
C HIS A 53 0.73 11.02 -0.12
N THR A 54 0.10 11.46 0.97
CA THR A 54 -0.47 12.80 1.04
C THR A 54 0.62 13.87 0.96
N ALA A 55 1.77 13.67 1.61
CA ALA A 55 2.88 14.60 1.58
C ALA A 55 3.45 14.80 0.16
N SER A 56 3.60 13.72 -0.62
CA SER A 56 4.09 13.81 -2.00
C SER A 56 3.07 14.46 -2.94
N ILE A 57 1.77 14.21 -2.77
CA ILE A 57 0.71 14.91 -3.50
C ILE A 57 0.73 16.42 -3.17
N VAL A 58 0.80 16.78 -1.89
CA VAL A 58 0.90 18.18 -1.43
C VAL A 58 2.14 18.86 -2.00
N ALA A 59 3.29 18.17 -2.00
CA ALA A 59 4.53 18.66 -2.59
C ALA A 59 4.42 18.86 -4.12
N THR A 60 3.68 18.00 -4.81
CA THR A 60 3.40 18.13 -6.24
C THR A 60 2.48 19.32 -6.51
N PHE A 61 1.42 19.47 -5.71
CA PHE A 61 0.39 20.49 -5.88
C PHE A 61 0.90 21.90 -5.57
N TYR A 62 1.48 22.12 -4.38
CA TYR A 62 1.94 23.44 -3.95
C TYR A 62 3.41 23.72 -4.27
N GLY A 63 4.26 22.70 -4.22
CA GLY A 63 5.71 22.86 -4.43
C GLY A 63 6.14 22.65 -5.88
N HIS A 64 5.23 22.23 -6.77
CA HIS A 64 5.52 21.85 -8.15
C HIS A 64 6.66 20.81 -8.28
N ILE A 65 6.88 20.01 -7.23
CA ILE A 65 7.90 18.96 -7.22
C ILE A 65 7.35 17.74 -7.96
N GLN A 66 8.07 17.27 -8.96
CA GLN A 66 7.65 16.13 -9.77
C GLN A 66 8.77 15.11 -9.90
N ALA A 67 8.44 13.83 -9.72
CA ALA A 67 9.34 12.73 -10.04
C ALA A 67 9.12 12.24 -11.49
N PRO A 68 10.17 11.68 -12.14
CA PRO A 68 10.03 11.05 -13.45
C PRO A 68 9.09 9.84 -13.38
N ALA A 69 8.13 9.75 -14.32
CA ALA A 69 7.15 8.65 -14.35
C ALA A 69 7.82 7.27 -14.41
N VAL A 70 8.89 7.13 -15.21
CA VAL A 70 9.70 5.90 -15.31
C VAL A 70 10.23 5.45 -13.95
N LEU A 71 10.68 6.39 -13.11
CA LEU A 71 11.19 6.05 -11.78
C LEU A 71 10.06 5.61 -10.85
N ILE A 72 8.89 6.26 -10.93
CA ILE A 72 7.72 5.92 -10.12
C ILE A 72 7.23 4.50 -10.49
N GLU A 73 7.01 4.26 -11.77
CA GLU A 73 6.54 2.99 -12.32
C GLU A 73 7.50 1.82 -12.04
N LEU A 74 8.81 2.10 -11.94
CA LEU A 74 9.82 1.11 -11.56
C LEU A 74 9.83 0.83 -10.04
N LEU A 75 9.70 1.88 -9.21
CA LEU A 75 9.82 1.76 -7.76
C LEU A 75 8.60 1.12 -7.09
N ILE A 76 7.40 1.26 -7.68
CA ILE A 76 6.17 0.61 -7.18
C ILE A 76 6.32 -0.91 -7.10
N PRO A 77 6.60 -1.64 -8.20
CA PRO A 77 6.76 -3.09 -8.14
C PRO A 77 7.97 -3.52 -7.29
N ILE A 78 9.07 -2.74 -7.30
CA ILE A 78 10.25 -3.02 -6.47
C ILE A 78 9.89 -3.01 -4.97
N THR A 79 9.11 -2.04 -4.52
CA THR A 79 8.72 -1.92 -3.11
C THR A 79 7.74 -3.02 -2.69
N ILE A 80 6.82 -3.44 -3.57
CA ILE A 80 5.94 -4.61 -3.35
C ILE A 80 6.76 -5.90 -3.22
N ILE A 81 7.66 -6.16 -4.17
CA ILE A 81 8.54 -7.34 -4.15
C ILE A 81 9.42 -7.32 -2.89
N THR A 82 9.93 -6.14 -2.49
CA THR A 82 10.72 -5.99 -1.27
C THR A 82 9.93 -6.39 -0.02
N ALA A 83 8.66 -5.97 0.10
CA ALA A 83 7.80 -6.37 1.21
C ALA A 83 7.52 -7.89 1.21
N ALA A 84 7.23 -8.48 0.05
CA ALA A 84 7.01 -9.91 -0.07
C ALA A 84 8.28 -10.75 0.21
N LEU A 85 9.44 -10.32 -0.28
CA LEU A 85 10.74 -10.95 0.04
C LEU A 85 11.09 -10.81 1.52
N HIS A 86 10.72 -9.70 2.16
CA HIS A 86 10.88 -9.55 3.60
C HIS A 86 10.10 -10.61 4.38
N ASN A 87 8.86 -10.91 3.97
CA ASN A 87 8.06 -11.97 4.57
C ASN A 87 8.74 -13.34 4.45
N ILE A 88 9.19 -13.67 3.24
CA ILE A 88 9.90 -14.94 2.96
C ILE A 88 11.19 -15.03 3.80
N GLY A 89 12.02 -13.98 3.79
CA GLY A 89 13.28 -13.94 4.51
C GLY A 89 13.11 -14.03 6.03
N ARG A 90 12.08 -13.37 6.59
CA ARG A 90 11.74 -13.48 8.02
C ARG A 90 11.36 -14.92 8.37
N ARG A 91 10.63 -15.60 7.49
CA ARG A 91 10.25 -17.00 7.71
C ARG A 91 11.44 -17.94 7.63
N LEU A 92 12.27 -17.83 6.60
CA LEU A 92 13.43 -18.71 6.38
C LEU A 92 14.47 -18.61 7.50
N ARG A 93 14.66 -17.41 8.08
CA ARG A 93 15.68 -17.17 9.11
C ARG A 93 15.25 -17.59 10.52
N GLY A 94 14.00 -18.01 10.72
CA GLY A 94 13.46 -18.40 12.04
C GLY A 94 13.47 -17.29 13.10
N LYS A 95 13.89 -16.08 12.76
CA LYS A 95 13.96 -14.94 13.69
C LYS A 95 12.63 -14.21 13.66
N ALA A 96 11.93 -14.24 14.79
CA ALA A 96 10.71 -13.46 15.02
C ALA A 96 10.92 -11.95 14.84
N GLN A 97 12.17 -11.47 14.88
CA GLN A 97 12.58 -10.08 14.91
C GLN A 97 13.35 -9.69 13.63
N GLY A 98 12.67 -9.73 12.47
CA GLY A 98 13.08 -8.89 11.35
C GLY A 98 13.01 -7.41 11.77
N SER A 99 13.84 -6.53 11.20
CA SER A 99 13.82 -5.12 11.56
C SER A 99 12.46 -4.51 11.21
N ILE A 100 11.61 -4.32 12.21
CA ILE A 100 10.30 -3.67 12.08
C ILE A 100 10.45 -2.35 11.30
N GLY A 101 11.55 -1.62 11.52
CA GLY A 101 11.89 -0.39 10.80
C GLY A 101 11.97 -0.52 9.28
N LEU A 102 12.29 -1.69 8.72
CA LEU A 102 12.33 -1.88 7.27
C LEU A 102 10.92 -1.80 6.67
N LEU A 103 9.93 -2.45 7.29
CA LEU A 103 8.55 -2.41 6.77
C LEU A 103 7.94 -1.01 6.92
N PHE A 104 8.27 -0.27 7.99
CA PHE A 104 7.87 1.14 8.12
C PHE A 104 8.54 2.01 7.05
N ALA A 105 9.83 1.81 6.79
CA ALA A 105 10.53 2.53 5.71
C ALA A 105 9.94 2.21 4.34
N VAL A 106 9.69 0.93 4.05
CA VAL A 106 9.09 0.50 2.78
C VAL A 106 7.66 1.04 2.62
N ALA A 107 6.85 1.07 3.69
CA ALA A 107 5.51 1.67 3.67
C ALA A 107 5.55 3.17 3.37
N LEU A 108 6.47 3.91 4.00
CA LEU A 108 6.67 5.33 3.74
C LEU A 108 7.14 5.57 2.31
N ILE A 109 8.15 4.82 1.84
CA ILE A 109 8.70 4.94 0.48
C ILE A 109 7.62 4.65 -0.55
N PHE A 110 6.86 3.56 -0.38
CA PHE A 110 5.76 3.23 -1.28
C PHE A 110 4.75 4.38 -1.32
N GLY A 111 4.30 4.87 -0.15
CA GLY A 111 3.37 5.99 -0.07
C GLY A 111 3.89 7.22 -0.83
N VAL A 112 5.13 7.64 -0.57
CA VAL A 112 5.76 8.79 -1.25
C VAL A 112 5.85 8.59 -2.76
N VAL A 113 6.32 7.43 -3.21
CA VAL A 113 6.46 7.12 -4.65
C VAL A 113 5.11 7.16 -5.33
N HIS A 114 4.11 6.51 -4.74
CA HIS A 114 2.76 6.48 -5.31
C HIS A 114 2.09 7.84 -5.35
N GLY A 115 2.23 8.64 -4.28
CA GLY A 115 1.63 9.96 -4.24
C GLY A 115 2.25 10.91 -5.25
N PHE A 116 3.52 10.77 -5.61
CA PHE A 116 4.09 11.46 -6.77
C PHE A 116 3.48 11.00 -8.10
N GLY A 117 3.15 9.70 -8.24
CA GLY A 117 2.47 9.16 -9.41
C GLY A 117 1.07 9.74 -9.58
N PHE A 118 0.31 9.77 -8.48
CA PHE A 118 -1.06 10.27 -8.49
C PHE A 118 -1.17 11.79 -8.46
N GLY A 119 -0.16 12.50 -7.93
CA GLY A 119 -0.19 13.96 -7.74
C GLY A 119 -0.50 14.74 -9.02
N ARG A 120 -0.03 14.29 -10.18
CA ARG A 120 -0.33 14.91 -11.48
C ARG A 120 -1.82 14.88 -11.81
N TYR A 121 -2.45 13.73 -11.58
CA TYR A 121 -3.88 13.54 -11.80
C TYR A 121 -4.70 14.29 -10.74
N PHE A 122 -4.25 14.27 -9.48
CA PHE A 122 -4.90 15.01 -8.39
C PHE A 122 -5.00 16.51 -8.70
N ILE A 123 -3.92 17.13 -9.20
CA ILE A 123 -3.90 18.56 -9.56
C ILE A 123 -4.97 18.91 -10.59
N GLN A 124 -5.23 18.03 -11.57
CA GLN A 124 -6.23 18.29 -12.61
C GLN A 124 -7.66 18.33 -12.05
N ILE A 125 -7.91 17.60 -10.96
CA ILE A 125 -9.23 17.54 -10.29
C ILE A 125 -9.36 18.62 -9.23
N ALA A 126 -8.27 18.92 -8.52
CA ALA A 126 -8.25 19.76 -7.33
C ALA A 126 -8.08 21.27 -7.60
N GLN A 127 -8.10 21.71 -8.87
CA GLN A 127 -7.66 23.05 -9.32
C GLN A 127 -8.19 24.22 -8.48
N ASP A 128 -9.45 24.18 -8.03
CA ASP A 128 -10.08 25.25 -7.25
C ASP A 128 -10.44 24.82 -5.80
N THR A 129 -9.85 23.73 -5.32
CA THR A 129 -10.24 23.09 -4.04
C THR A 129 -9.34 23.52 -2.89
N GLY A 130 -9.91 23.54 -1.68
CA GLY A 130 -9.16 23.94 -0.48
C GLY A 130 -8.30 22.81 0.09
N VAL A 131 -7.53 23.10 1.14
CA VAL A 131 -6.73 22.09 1.88
C VAL A 131 -7.58 20.90 2.38
N GLY A 132 -8.88 21.11 2.55
CA GLY A 132 -9.85 20.06 2.92
C GLY A 132 -9.93 18.90 1.92
N SER A 133 -9.64 19.11 0.63
CA SER A 133 -9.65 18.05 -0.38
C SER A 133 -8.57 17.00 -0.14
N PHE A 134 -7.35 17.41 0.24
CA PHE A 134 -6.26 16.50 0.62
C PHE A 134 -6.62 15.67 1.84
N PHE A 135 -7.24 16.30 2.85
CA PHE A 135 -7.67 15.60 4.06
C PHE A 135 -8.76 14.57 3.74
N ALA A 136 -9.79 14.95 2.98
CA ALA A 136 -10.86 14.05 2.56
C ALA A 136 -10.32 12.87 1.74
N PHE A 137 -9.40 13.14 0.83
CA PHE A 137 -8.71 12.12 0.02
C PHE A 137 -7.88 11.17 0.88
N ALA A 138 -7.09 11.70 1.82
CA ALA A 138 -6.30 10.91 2.76
C ALA A 138 -7.20 10.00 3.64
N MET A 139 -8.33 10.51 4.11
CA MET A 139 -9.33 9.72 4.85
C MET A 139 -9.92 8.59 3.98
N GLY A 140 -10.20 8.86 2.71
CA GLY A 140 -10.67 7.85 1.75
C GLY A 140 -9.63 6.74 1.52
N ILE A 141 -8.36 7.13 1.39
CA ILE A 141 -7.23 6.20 1.29
C ILE A 141 -7.14 5.33 2.55
N GLU A 142 -7.07 5.93 3.74
CA GLU A 142 -6.88 5.19 4.99
C GLU A 142 -8.06 4.24 5.25
N TRP A 143 -9.29 4.66 4.96
CA TRP A 143 -10.46 3.79 5.02
C TRP A 143 -10.33 2.58 4.10
N ALA A 144 -9.98 2.78 2.82
CA ALA A 144 -9.82 1.69 1.87
C ALA A 144 -8.68 0.75 2.24
N GLN A 145 -7.57 1.28 2.76
CA GLN A 145 -6.47 0.47 3.25
C GLN A 145 -6.90 -0.44 4.41
N LEU A 146 -7.68 0.08 5.36
CA LEU A 146 -8.22 -0.73 6.46
C LEU A 146 -9.16 -1.83 5.98
N VAL A 147 -9.95 -1.58 4.93
CA VAL A 147 -10.77 -2.61 4.28
C VAL A 147 -9.89 -3.73 3.71
N VAL A 148 -8.81 -3.39 2.99
CA VAL A 148 -7.87 -4.37 2.45
C VAL A 148 -7.17 -5.15 3.56
N VAL A 149 -6.66 -4.47 4.58
CA VAL A 149 -6.00 -5.10 5.75
C VAL A 149 -6.94 -6.09 6.42
N PHE A 150 -8.19 -5.69 6.67
CA PHE A 150 -9.18 -6.57 7.27
C PHE A 150 -9.48 -7.78 6.39
N GLY A 151 -9.65 -7.57 5.08
CA GLY A 151 -9.84 -8.65 4.11
C GLY A 151 -8.69 -9.66 4.11
N VAL A 152 -7.44 -9.20 4.12
CA VAL A 152 -6.26 -10.07 4.14
C VAL A 152 -6.16 -10.86 5.45
N LEU A 153 -6.46 -10.23 6.59
CA LEU A 153 -6.50 -10.91 7.89
C LEU A 153 -7.61 -11.97 7.92
N LEU A 154 -8.80 -11.65 7.41
CA LEU A 154 -9.91 -12.60 7.33
C LEU A 154 -9.57 -13.80 6.45
N LEU A 155 -9.01 -13.58 5.26
CA LEU A 155 -8.54 -14.65 4.38
C LEU A 155 -7.48 -15.51 5.07
N SER A 156 -6.56 -14.88 5.80
CA SER A 156 -5.53 -15.59 6.56
C SER A 156 -6.11 -16.44 7.69
N LEU A 157 -7.17 -15.97 8.35
CA LEU A 157 -7.89 -16.75 9.37
C LEU A 157 -8.63 -17.93 8.73
N ILE A 158 -9.32 -17.73 7.62
CA ILE A 158 -10.03 -18.81 6.91
C ILE A 158 -9.03 -19.89 6.47
N ALA A 159 -7.90 -19.50 5.88
CA ALA A 159 -6.84 -20.43 5.48
C ALA A 159 -6.31 -21.26 6.67
N GLN A 160 -6.08 -20.62 7.82
CA GLN A 160 -5.51 -21.28 9.01
C GLN A 160 -6.52 -22.16 9.75
N TYR A 161 -7.76 -21.71 9.92
CA TYR A 161 -8.75 -22.39 10.75
C TYR A 161 -9.66 -23.34 9.95
N LEU A 162 -10.10 -22.93 8.77
CA LEU A 162 -11.00 -23.74 7.94
C LEU A 162 -10.23 -24.70 7.05
N MET A 163 -9.20 -24.20 6.34
CA MET A 163 -8.39 -25.03 5.44
C MET A 163 -7.20 -25.71 6.14
N ARG A 164 -6.97 -25.39 7.43
CA ARG A 164 -5.87 -25.95 8.25
C ARG A 164 -4.48 -25.79 7.65
N ILE A 165 -4.28 -24.74 6.82
CA ILE A 165 -2.99 -24.42 6.23
C ILE A 165 -2.10 -23.84 7.33
N ASN A 166 -0.86 -24.32 7.42
CA ASN A 166 0.11 -23.75 8.35
C ASN A 166 0.33 -22.28 8.02
N ARG A 167 0.25 -21.40 9.02
CA ARG A 167 0.48 -19.95 8.87
C ARG A 167 1.74 -19.63 8.08
N ASN A 168 2.78 -20.43 8.29
CA ASN A 168 4.05 -20.22 7.62
C ASN A 168 4.00 -20.52 6.12
N ASP A 169 3.35 -21.62 5.76
CA ASP A 169 3.18 -22.03 4.37
C ASP A 169 2.24 -21.03 3.67
N TRP A 170 1.19 -20.58 4.36
CA TRP A 170 0.32 -19.51 3.89
C TRP A 170 1.08 -18.22 3.56
N ILE A 171 1.95 -17.74 4.46
CA ILE A 171 2.77 -16.54 4.23
C ILE A 171 3.69 -16.74 3.02
N LEU A 172 4.34 -17.91 2.90
CA LEU A 172 5.25 -18.20 1.78
C LEU A 172 4.51 -18.25 0.45
N VAL A 173 3.40 -18.97 0.38
CA VAL A 173 2.57 -19.11 -0.83
C VAL A 173 2.04 -17.75 -1.26
N MET A 174 1.43 -17.00 -0.34
CA MET A 174 0.87 -15.68 -0.67
C MET A 174 1.95 -14.67 -1.06
N SER A 175 3.12 -14.70 -0.41
CA SER A 175 4.24 -13.84 -0.82
C SER A 175 4.75 -14.21 -2.22
N GLY A 176 4.79 -15.50 -2.56
CA GLY A 176 5.12 -15.98 -3.90
C GLY A 176 4.11 -15.54 -4.95
N ILE A 177 2.80 -15.63 -4.65
CA ILE A 177 1.73 -15.13 -5.52
C ILE A 177 1.87 -13.63 -5.75
N ILE A 178 2.08 -12.84 -4.69
CA ILE A 178 2.26 -11.38 -4.81
C ILE A 178 3.45 -11.06 -5.70
N ILE A 179 4.60 -11.72 -5.51
CA ILE A 179 5.76 -11.54 -6.39
C ILE A 179 5.38 -11.90 -7.84
N GLY A 180 4.75 -13.05 -8.06
CA GLY A 180 4.32 -13.49 -9.40
C GLY A 180 3.40 -12.49 -10.10
N LEU A 181 2.44 -11.91 -9.39
CA LEU A 181 1.52 -10.89 -9.93
C LEU A 181 2.19 -9.53 -10.15
N THR A 182 3.28 -9.25 -9.43
CA THR A 182 4.02 -7.98 -9.52
C THR A 182 5.08 -8.02 -10.63
N LEU A 183 5.60 -9.20 -10.98
CA LEU A 183 6.66 -9.35 -11.98
C LEU A 183 6.32 -8.76 -13.36
N PRO A 184 5.12 -8.96 -13.93
CA PRO A 184 4.75 -8.34 -15.20
C PRO A 184 4.84 -6.81 -15.16
N MET A 185 4.40 -6.19 -14.04
CA MET A 185 4.47 -4.74 -13.84
C MET A 185 5.91 -4.22 -13.89
N LEU A 186 6.88 -5.00 -13.42
CA LEU A 186 8.30 -4.66 -13.47
C LEU A 186 8.89 -4.85 -14.88
N LEU A 187 8.53 -5.95 -15.54
CA LEU A 187 9.07 -6.33 -16.84
C LEU A 187 8.59 -5.43 -17.98
N GLU A 188 7.38 -4.87 -17.89
CA GLU A 188 6.86 -3.91 -18.86
C GLU A 188 7.61 -2.56 -18.86
N ARG A 189 8.52 -2.35 -17.90
CA ARG A 189 9.24 -1.09 -17.68
C ARG A 189 10.75 -1.18 -17.91
N ILE A 190 11.25 -2.35 -18.34
CA ILE A 190 12.67 -2.63 -18.66
C ILE A 190 12.79 -2.95 -20.15
#